data_AF-A0A376IZR2-F1
#
_entry.id   AF-A0A376IZR2-F1
#
_cell.length_a   1.000
_cell.length_b   1.000
_cell.length_c   1.000
_cell.angle_alpha   90.00
_cell.angle_beta   90.00
_cell.angle_gamma   90.00
#
_symmetry.space_group_name_H-M   'P 1'
#
loop_
_entity.id
_entity.type
_entity.pdbx_description
1 polymer ?
#
loop_
_entity_poly.entity_id
_entity_poly.type
_entity_poly.pdbx_seq_one_letter_code
_entity_poly.pdbx_strand_id
1 'polypeptide(L)'
;MALFWKRIVVKPFSTLRWRNGIEIEHACEKSCACTTCHCIVREGFDSLPESSEQEDDMLDKAWGLEPESRLSCQARVTDEDLVVEIPRYTINHAREH
;
A
#
# COMPACT_ATOMS: atom_id res chain seq x y z
N MET A 1 6.20 9.76 -19.89
CA MET A 1 6.89 10.00 -18.61
C MET A 1 6.41 8.99 -17.55
N ALA A 2 6.57 7.68 -17.82
CA ALA A 2 5.99 6.62 -16.99
C ALA A 2 7.07 5.56 -16.70
N LEU A 3 7.88 5.75 -15.65
CA LEU A 3 9.00 4.83 -15.35
C LEU A 3 9.25 4.55 -13.86
N PHE A 4 8.43 5.05 -12.93
CA PHE A 4 8.76 5.00 -11.48
C PHE A 4 7.85 4.12 -10.61
N TRP A 5 6.79 3.55 -11.17
CA TRP A 5 5.76 2.89 -10.38
C TRP A 5 5.45 1.51 -10.94
N LYS A 6 5.41 0.49 -10.06
CA LYS A 6 5.04 -0.88 -10.46
C LYS A 6 3.54 -1.02 -10.29
N ARG A 7 2.82 -1.19 -11.41
CA ARG A 7 1.39 -1.46 -11.42
C ARG A 7 1.14 -2.95 -11.29
N ILE A 8 0.24 -3.35 -10.39
CA ILE A 8 -0.06 -4.74 -10.08
C ILE A 8 -1.56 -4.92 -9.92
N VAL A 9 -2.08 -6.00 -10.53
CA VAL A 9 -3.48 -6.40 -10.35
C VAL A 9 -3.56 -7.38 -9.19
N VAL A 10 -4.40 -7.07 -8.22
CA VAL A 10 -4.59 -7.84 -6.99
C VAL A 10 -5.95 -8.50 -7.06
N LYS A 11 -5.95 -9.83 -7.07
CA LYS A 11 -7.18 -10.61 -7.16
C LYS A 11 -7.93 -10.65 -5.82
N PRO A 12 -9.28 -10.71 -5.83
CA PRO A 12 -10.09 -10.88 -4.64
C PRO A 12 -9.71 -12.16 -3.89
N PHE A 13 -9.98 -12.20 -2.58
CA PHE A 13 -9.56 -13.26 -1.65
C PHE A 13 -8.05 -13.38 -1.36
N SER A 14 -7.21 -12.50 -1.91
CA SER A 14 -5.79 -12.44 -1.59
C SER A 14 -5.46 -11.21 -0.74
N THR A 15 -4.83 -11.42 0.43
CA THR A 15 -4.21 -10.30 1.14
C THR A 15 -3.07 -9.77 0.25
N LEU A 16 -3.00 -8.44 0.08
CA LEU A 16 -1.93 -7.70 -0.63
C LEU A 16 -0.50 -8.15 -0.26
N ARG A 17 -0.39 -8.77 0.92
CA ARG A 17 0.78 -9.30 1.63
C ARG A 17 1.80 -10.06 0.78
N TRP A 18 1.44 -11.03 -0.08
CA TRP A 18 2.44 -11.94 -0.68
C TRP A 18 1.98 -12.77 -1.89
N ARG A 19 0.68 -13.00 -2.07
CA ARG A 19 0.20 -14.05 -3.00
C ARG A 19 0.31 -13.70 -4.49
N ASN A 20 0.50 -12.43 -4.83
CA ASN A 20 0.53 -11.96 -6.22
C ASN A 20 1.94 -11.62 -6.73
N GLY A 21 3.01 -12.08 -6.07
CA GLY A 21 4.40 -11.77 -6.48
C GLY A 21 4.80 -10.31 -6.20
N ILE A 22 4.22 -9.75 -5.14
CA ILE A 22 4.44 -8.38 -4.70
C ILE A 22 5.34 -8.40 -3.47
N GLU A 23 6.63 -8.13 -3.65
CA GLU A 23 7.57 -7.91 -2.54
C GLU A 23 7.44 -6.47 -2.05
N ILE A 24 6.53 -6.22 -1.11
CA ILE A 24 6.46 -4.96 -0.36
C ILE A 24 7.22 -5.13 0.95
N GLU A 25 8.10 -4.18 1.27
CA GLU A 25 8.79 -4.14 2.56
C GLU A 25 7.81 -3.79 3.69
N HIS A 26 7.82 -4.59 4.75
CA HIS A 26 6.99 -4.38 5.93
C HIS A 26 7.89 -4.22 7.16
N ALA A 27 8.62 -3.11 7.25
CA ALA A 27 9.64 -2.90 8.29
C ALA A 27 9.05 -2.98 9.72
N CYS A 28 7.80 -2.57 9.90
CA CYS A 28 7.08 -2.62 11.17
C CYS A 28 6.28 -3.91 11.40
N GLU A 29 6.54 -4.96 10.62
CA GLU A 29 5.85 -6.26 10.71
C GLU A 29 4.31 -6.18 10.62
N LYS A 30 3.77 -5.13 9.97
CA LYS A 30 2.32 -4.84 9.83
C LYS A 30 1.63 -4.25 11.08
N SER A 31 2.41 -3.67 11.99
CA SER A 31 1.88 -2.99 13.17
C SER A 31 1.34 -1.57 12.92
N CYS A 32 1.08 -1.19 11.66
CA CYS A 32 0.66 0.17 11.29
C CYS A 32 1.58 1.29 11.83
N ALA A 33 2.89 1.00 11.92
CA ALA A 33 3.89 1.89 12.50
C ALA A 33 4.96 2.35 11.48
N CYS A 34 4.74 2.09 10.19
CA CYS A 34 5.66 2.43 9.11
C CYS A 34 4.91 2.70 7.80
N THR A 35 5.51 3.50 6.92
CA THR A 35 5.00 3.82 5.57
C THR A 35 5.69 3.01 4.48
N THR A 36 6.51 2.02 4.84
CA THR A 36 7.20 1.14 3.87
C THR A 36 6.21 0.30 3.04
N CYS A 37 4.98 0.17 3.53
CA CYS A 37 3.92 -0.58 2.88
C CYS A 37 2.89 0.30 2.17
N HIS A 38 3.19 1.59 1.98
CA HIS A 38 2.37 2.53 1.21
C HIS A 38 2.24 2.08 -0.25
N CYS A 39 1.00 2.09 -0.73
CA CYS A 39 0.63 1.85 -2.12
C CYS A 39 -0.53 2.76 -2.52
N ILE A 40 -0.73 2.97 -3.81
CA ILE A 40 -1.82 3.78 -4.35
C ILE A 40 -2.76 2.87 -5.13
N VAL A 41 -4.06 2.92 -4.82
CA VAL A 41 -5.07 2.06 -5.46
C VAL A 41 -5.69 2.83 -6.62
N ARG A 42 -5.29 2.52 -7.84
CA ARG A 42 -5.77 3.19 -9.06
C ARG A 42 -7.16 2.71 -9.50
N GLU A 43 -7.53 1.47 -9.17
CA GLU A 43 -8.84 0.90 -9.49
C GLU A 43 -9.32 0.03 -8.33
N GLY A 44 -10.61 0.13 -7.99
CA GLY A 44 -11.25 -0.64 -6.94
C GLY A 44 -11.07 -0.07 -5.52
N PHE A 45 -10.60 1.17 -5.36
CA PHE A 45 -10.45 1.81 -4.05
C PHE A 45 -11.76 1.83 -3.25
N ASP A 46 -12.89 2.12 -3.89
CA ASP A 46 -14.22 2.17 -3.24
C ASP A 46 -14.68 0.80 -2.70
N SER A 47 -14.10 -0.29 -3.19
CA SER A 47 -14.39 -1.65 -2.70
C SER A 47 -13.66 -1.99 -1.39
N LEU A 48 -12.68 -1.16 -1.00
CA LEU A 48 -11.90 -1.35 0.22
C LEU A 48 -12.63 -0.75 1.42
N PRO A 49 -12.44 -1.33 2.63
CA PRO A 49 -12.91 -0.70 3.85
C PRO A 49 -12.22 0.65 4.05
N GLU A 50 -12.91 1.62 4.65
CA GLU A 50 -12.35 2.93 5.02
C GLU A 50 -11.04 2.78 5.82
N SER A 51 -10.12 3.74 5.64
CA SER A 51 -8.91 3.81 6.45
C SER A 51 -9.26 4.12 7.90
N SER A 52 -8.43 3.64 8.82
CA SER A 52 -8.53 4.02 10.23
C SER A 52 -7.77 5.31 10.48
N GLU A 53 -8.12 6.05 11.54
CA GLU A 53 -7.39 7.27 11.94
C GLU A 53 -5.87 7.01 12.10
N GLN A 54 -5.50 5.84 12.62
CA GLN A 54 -4.10 5.44 12.76
C GLN A 54 -3.40 5.19 11.41
N GLU A 55 -4.13 4.72 10.40
CA GLU A 55 -3.62 4.58 9.04
C GLU A 55 -3.40 5.97 8.42
N ASP A 56 -4.35 6.87 8.58
CA ASP A 56 -4.29 8.24 8.05
C ASP A 56 -3.11 9.03 8.65
N ASP A 57 -2.90 8.95 9.97
CA ASP A 57 -1.75 9.54 10.67
C ASP A 57 -0.39 9.10 10.11
N MET A 58 -0.33 7.87 9.59
CA MET A 58 0.87 7.32 8.97
C MET A 58 0.97 7.69 7.49
N LEU A 59 -0.15 7.70 6.77
CA LEU A 59 -0.21 8.14 5.37
C LEU A 59 0.21 9.59 5.20
N ASP A 60 -0.06 10.47 6.18
CA ASP A 60 0.45 11.84 6.21
C ASP A 60 1.99 11.94 6.18
N LYS A 61 2.68 10.88 6.62
CA LYS A 61 4.15 10.78 6.60
C LYS A 61 4.66 10.07 5.35
N ALA A 62 3.78 9.60 4.47
CA ALA A 62 4.14 8.92 3.24
C ALA A 62 4.57 9.91 2.15
N TRP A 63 5.48 9.47 1.29
CA TRP A 63 5.93 10.27 0.17
C TRP A 63 4.97 10.11 -1.02
N GLY A 64 4.56 11.22 -1.64
CA GLY A 64 3.64 11.17 -2.79
C GLY A 64 2.24 10.71 -2.38
N LEU A 65 1.72 11.23 -1.27
CA LEU A 65 0.36 10.98 -0.82
C LEU A 65 -0.65 11.42 -1.88
N GLU A 66 -1.54 10.50 -2.25
CA GLU A 66 -2.69 10.73 -3.12
C GLU A 66 -3.98 10.30 -2.39
N PRO A 67 -5.16 10.80 -2.78
CA PRO A 67 -6.44 10.42 -2.15
C PRO A 67 -6.69 8.91 -2.12
N GLU A 68 -6.17 8.19 -3.11
CA GLU A 68 -6.32 6.74 -3.25
C GLU A 68 -5.17 5.96 -2.57
N SER A 69 -4.37 6.62 -1.74
CA SER A 69 -3.26 5.99 -1.01
C SER A 69 -3.76 5.14 0.15
N ARG A 70 -3.16 3.96 0.31
CA ARG A 70 -3.44 3.02 1.40
C ARG A 70 -2.17 2.36 1.89
N LEU A 71 -2.19 1.92 3.14
CA LEU A 71 -1.20 0.98 3.65
C LEU A 71 -1.64 -0.43 3.26
N SER A 72 -0.88 -1.08 2.38
CA SER A 72 -1.15 -2.45 1.92
C SER A 72 -1.24 -3.49 3.04
N CYS A 73 -0.70 -3.18 4.23
CA CYS A 73 -0.83 -4.03 5.41
C CYS A 73 -2.22 -4.00 6.05
N GLN A 74 -2.97 -2.91 5.90
CA GLN A 74 -4.32 -2.72 6.45
C GLN A 74 -5.41 -2.90 5.38
N ALA A 75 -5.11 -2.58 4.11
CA ALA A 75 -6.02 -2.74 3.00
C ALA A 75 -6.41 -4.22 2.80
N ARG A 76 -7.66 -4.56 3.15
CA ARG A 76 -8.24 -5.87 2.91
C ARG A 76 -9.04 -5.85 1.62
N VAL A 77 -8.53 -6.59 0.62
CA VAL A 77 -9.23 -6.79 -0.65
C VAL A 77 -10.51 -7.57 -0.41
N THR A 78 -11.61 -7.07 -0.98
CA THR A 78 -12.93 -7.69 -0.93
C THR A 78 -13.12 -8.60 -2.14
N ASP A 79 -14.27 -8.50 -2.82
CA ASP A 79 -14.67 -9.37 -3.94
C ASP A 79 -14.29 -8.79 -5.31
N GLU A 80 -13.68 -7.60 -5.35
CA GLU A 80 -13.27 -6.93 -6.58
C GLU A 80 -11.75 -7.00 -6.83
N ASP A 81 -11.38 -7.01 -8.11
CA ASP A 81 -10.00 -6.87 -8.55
C ASP A 81 -9.53 -5.44 -8.26
N LEU A 82 -8.32 -5.29 -7.68
CA LEU A 82 -7.72 -3.98 -7.46
C LEU A 82 -6.54 -3.76 -8.38
N VAL A 83 -6.39 -2.55 -8.89
CA VAL A 83 -5.15 -2.12 -9.54
C VAL A 83 -4.40 -1.25 -8.56
N VAL A 84 -3.28 -1.77 -8.04
CA VAL A 84 -2.42 -1.04 -7.12
C VAL A 84 -1.14 -0.62 -7.80
N GLU A 85 -0.65 0.54 -7.41
CA GLU A 85 0.54 1.16 -7.92
C GLU A 85 1.49 1.40 -6.75
N ILE A 86 2.66 0.77 -6.81
CA ILE A 86 3.63 0.81 -5.72
C ILE A 86 4.77 1.74 -6.12
N PRO A 87 5.05 2.79 -5.33
CA PRO A 87 6.21 3.65 -5.58
C PRO A 87 7.50 2.85 -5.38
N ARG A 88 8.47 2.98 -6.30
CA ARG A 88 9.76 2.26 -6.22
C ARG A 88 10.63 2.64 -5.02
N TYR A 89 10.35 3.77 -4.38
CA TYR A 89 11.07 4.28 -3.23
C TYR A 89 10.08 4.56 -2.11
N THR A 90 10.11 3.74 -1.07
CA THR A 90 9.40 4.00 0.18
C THR A 90 10.39 4.48 1.23
N ILE A 91 10.01 5.46 2.06
CA ILE A 91 10.86 5.94 3.15
C ILE A 91 10.96 4.83 4.19
N ASN A 92 12.12 4.17 4.28
CA ASN A 92 12.41 3.19 5.31
C ASN A 92 13.24 3.87 6.41
N HIS A 93 12.56 4.38 7.44
CA HIS A 93 13.20 4.99 8.62
C HIS A 93 14.09 4.02 9.43
N ALA A 94 13.97 2.71 9.22
CA ALA A 94 14.82 1.70 9.87
C ALA A 94 16.15 1.47 9.14
N ARG A 95 16.33 2.04 7.95
CA ARG A 95 17.62 2.05 7.23
C ARG A 95 18.30 3.38 7.45
N GLU A 96 18.67 3.66 8.70
CA GLU A 96 19.84 4.51 8.95
C GLU A 96 21.10 3.62 8.80
N HIS A 97 22.19 4.25 8.34
CA HIS A 97 23.50 3.66 8.05
C HIS A 97 24.01 2.59 9.01
#